data_AF-A0A960QVT5-F1
#
_entry.id   AF-A0A960QVT5-F1
#
_cell.length_a   1.000
_cell.length_b   1.000
_cell.length_c   1.000
_cell.angle_alpha   90.00
_cell.angle_beta   90.00
_cell.angle_gamma   90.00
#
_symmetry.space_group_name_H-M   'P 1'
#
loop_
_entity.id
_entity.type
_entity.pdbx_description
1 polymer ?
#
loop_
_entity_poly.entity_id
_entity_poly.type
_entity_poly.pdbx_seq_one_letter_code
_entity_poly.pdbx_strand_id
1 'polypeptide(L)'
;MAWLRWLTFLAPVGIVAAAVWLTGEARHLIYRNDGDLIVATRTIPTSGNPLVPSTGTTREITELVFDRLLRLDDDLELRPHLAKSWEYQHHATVYFSNDSNAVRAAAAIDAAKSRWSDWSLVTSVRDGRLLELVSSNPREDWLSQLVKEFAPPETLVSLQRVRLTVKEAVRRSLEDFLAGALEKTQLRDIRYRDDRVADLHLEGNIGPFLKEIRLYYESNQNLDPEIELMEKVSWVTELDFAIELRDDVRWHDDQPLTAEDLVFSFDEATRSDSSWPLRQSFFFVERMEKSDEHSVRVRCREYYAPALERWARLPILPSHRLSGLVGSEEWNAFFQRPVGTGPYRVEAIGADGELVLGANHAYFRGAPRQETIRYRINDVPSDRLLALKLGRIDVFQPNGEERRWVAATGAATVIEDVPRYQSFVVWNLDRPPFSDQKVRQALGGLLDLDSIMAEIADGHAFPWEGLFFPGSWFGKAAPPVTIDAGKARSILASVGWEPPTAGGRWKNA
;
A
#
# COMPACT_ATOMS: atom_id res chain seq x y z
N MET A 1 -16.45 17.93 -72.59
CA MET A 1 -17.63 17.44 -71.81
C MET A 1 -17.32 16.26 -70.87
N ALA A 2 -16.19 15.55 -70.99
CA ALA A 2 -15.86 14.46 -70.08
C ALA A 2 -15.48 14.92 -68.65
N TRP A 3 -14.75 16.03 -68.50
CA TRP A 3 -14.26 16.50 -67.19
C TRP A 3 -15.39 16.97 -66.23
N LEU A 4 -16.49 17.49 -66.77
CA LEU A 4 -17.66 17.88 -65.96
C LEU A 4 -18.35 16.67 -65.32
N ARG A 5 -18.30 15.50 -65.98
CA ARG A 5 -18.85 14.24 -65.43
C ARG A 5 -17.99 13.70 -64.28
N TRP A 6 -16.68 13.90 -64.33
CA TRP A 6 -15.78 13.50 -63.24
C TRP A 6 -16.08 14.31 -61.96
N LEU A 7 -16.34 15.61 -62.09
CA LEU A 7 -16.75 16.47 -60.97
C LEU A 7 -18.10 16.06 -60.36
N THR A 8 -19.10 15.67 -61.16
CA THR A 8 -20.41 15.27 -60.62
C THR A 8 -20.41 13.89 -59.94
N PHE A 9 -19.54 12.97 -60.36
CA PHE A 9 -19.54 11.60 -59.82
C PHE A 9 -18.48 11.36 -58.73
N LEU A 10 -17.34 12.05 -58.76
CA LEU A 10 -16.28 11.86 -57.76
C LEU A 10 -16.33 12.85 -56.61
N ALA A 11 -16.89 14.05 -56.80
CA ALA A 11 -17.03 15.00 -55.70
C ALA A 11 -17.92 14.47 -54.55
N PRO A 12 -19.07 13.80 -54.81
CA PRO A 12 -19.86 13.21 -53.73
C PRO A 12 -19.10 12.10 -52.99
N VAL A 13 -18.33 11.29 -53.71
CA VAL A 13 -17.52 10.19 -53.13
C VAL A 13 -16.37 10.75 -52.30
N GLY A 14 -15.70 11.80 -52.77
CA GLY A 14 -14.65 12.50 -52.03
C GLY A 14 -15.18 13.22 -50.78
N ILE A 15 -16.38 13.81 -50.86
CA ILE A 15 -17.06 14.43 -49.71
C ILE A 15 -17.49 13.37 -48.69
N VAL A 16 -18.02 12.23 -49.13
CA VAL A 16 -18.37 11.11 -48.24
C VAL A 16 -17.11 10.49 -47.63
N ALA A 17 -16.04 10.29 -48.39
CA ALA A 17 -14.78 9.78 -47.86
C ALA A 17 -14.13 10.77 -46.87
N ALA A 18 -14.17 12.07 -47.14
CA ALA A 18 -13.71 13.10 -46.22
C ALA A 18 -14.61 13.20 -44.98
N ALA A 19 -15.93 13.05 -45.11
CA ALA A 19 -16.85 12.98 -43.97
C ALA A 19 -16.63 11.72 -43.14
N VAL A 20 -16.39 10.55 -43.77
CA VAL A 20 -16.04 9.29 -43.08
C VAL A 20 -14.67 9.38 -42.41
N TRP A 21 -13.70 10.08 -43.02
CA TRP A 21 -12.38 10.31 -42.44
C TRP A 21 -12.44 11.30 -41.27
N LEU A 22 -13.16 12.42 -41.42
CA LEU A 22 -13.40 13.42 -40.37
C LEU A 22 -14.25 12.87 -39.21
N THR A 23 -15.19 11.97 -39.47
CA THR A 23 -15.95 11.26 -38.42
C THR A 23 -15.21 10.04 -37.86
N GLY A 24 -14.25 9.49 -38.61
CA GLY A 24 -13.43 8.34 -38.23
C GLY A 24 -12.34 8.68 -37.23
N GLU A 25 -11.71 9.86 -37.36
CA GLU A 25 -10.81 10.42 -36.34
C GLU A 25 -11.57 11.03 -35.15
N ALA A 26 -12.87 11.30 -35.31
CA ALA A 26 -13.75 11.77 -34.23
C ALA A 26 -14.55 10.65 -33.55
N ARG A 27 -14.02 9.41 -33.50
CA ARG A 27 -14.49 8.38 -32.57
C ARG A 27 -14.04 8.68 -31.14
N HIS A 28 -14.26 9.90 -30.69
CA HIS A 28 -14.39 10.14 -29.27
C HIS A 28 -15.69 9.49 -28.82
N LEU A 29 -15.63 8.74 -27.72
CA LEU A 29 -16.76 8.21 -26.99
C LEU A 29 -17.93 9.19 -27.09
N ILE A 30 -18.92 8.89 -27.93
CA ILE A 30 -20.18 9.63 -27.92
C ILE A 30 -20.82 9.24 -26.61
N TYR A 31 -20.54 10.01 -25.56
CA TYR A 31 -21.27 9.95 -24.32
C TYR A 31 -22.72 10.21 -24.69
N ARG A 32 -23.59 9.21 -24.52
CA ARG A 32 -25.02 9.48 -24.45
C ARG A 32 -25.19 10.44 -23.29
N ASN A 33 -25.61 11.64 -23.59
CA ASN A 33 -25.79 12.73 -22.63
C ASN A 33 -27.08 12.54 -21.80
N ASP A 34 -27.40 11.28 -21.46
CA ASP A 34 -28.62 10.88 -20.74
C ASP A 34 -28.36 10.73 -19.22
N GLY A 35 -27.22 11.22 -18.72
CA GLY A 35 -26.90 11.28 -17.29
C GLY A 35 -26.45 9.96 -16.65
N ASP A 36 -26.94 8.81 -17.14
CA ASP A 36 -26.70 7.50 -16.55
C ASP A 36 -25.65 6.67 -17.33
N LEU A 37 -24.71 6.06 -16.60
CA LEU A 37 -23.80 5.02 -17.08
C LEU A 37 -24.23 3.66 -16.55
N ILE A 38 -24.54 2.71 -17.42
CA ILE A 38 -25.01 1.38 -17.02
C ILE A 38 -23.91 0.34 -17.20
N VAL A 39 -23.45 -0.22 -16.08
CA VAL A 39 -22.38 -1.23 -16.01
C VAL A 39 -22.99 -2.60 -15.75
N ALA A 40 -22.75 -3.56 -16.65
CA ALA A 40 -23.09 -4.95 -16.40
C ALA A 40 -21.98 -5.64 -15.61
N THR A 41 -22.32 -6.22 -14.47
CA THR A 41 -21.41 -6.99 -13.62
C THR A 41 -21.92 -8.42 -13.44
N ARG A 42 -21.03 -9.34 -13.07
CA ARG A 42 -21.38 -10.72 -12.75
C ARG A 42 -21.89 -10.88 -11.31
N THR A 43 -21.52 -9.94 -10.43
CA THR A 43 -21.82 -9.99 -8.99
C THR A 43 -22.03 -8.58 -8.46
N ILE A 44 -22.98 -8.41 -7.54
CA ILE A 44 -23.09 -7.16 -6.75
C ILE A 44 -22.09 -7.25 -5.60
N PRO A 45 -21.51 -6.12 -5.18
CA PRO A 45 -20.75 -6.06 -3.94
C PRO A 45 -21.54 -6.60 -2.76
N THR A 46 -20.91 -7.47 -1.98
CA THR A 46 -21.47 -7.99 -0.74
C THR A 46 -21.25 -7.05 0.45
N SER A 47 -20.36 -6.06 0.33
CA SER A 47 -20.04 -5.10 1.38
C SER A 47 -19.42 -3.82 0.81
N GLY A 48 -19.84 -2.66 1.31
CA GLY A 48 -19.20 -1.36 1.06
C GLY A 48 -18.09 -1.01 2.06
N ASN A 49 -17.65 -1.96 2.89
CA ASN A 49 -16.64 -1.71 3.92
C ASN A 49 -15.22 -1.72 3.32
N PRO A 50 -14.50 -0.58 3.33
CA PRO A 50 -13.17 -0.50 2.74
C PRO A 50 -12.08 -1.19 3.57
N LEU A 51 -12.38 -1.63 4.80
CA LEU A 51 -11.47 -2.42 5.65
C LEU A 51 -11.48 -3.92 5.28
N VAL A 52 -12.49 -4.38 4.56
CA VAL A 52 -12.58 -5.77 4.08
C VAL A 52 -11.83 -5.88 2.76
N PRO A 53 -10.83 -6.77 2.63
CA PRO A 53 -10.20 -7.04 1.34
C PRO A 53 -11.26 -7.46 0.31
N SER A 54 -11.31 -6.73 -0.81
CA SER A 54 -12.29 -6.96 -1.87
C SER A 54 -11.64 -7.01 -3.24
N THR A 55 -12.32 -7.65 -4.20
CA THR A 55 -11.86 -7.82 -5.57
C THR A 55 -12.97 -7.50 -6.57
N GLY A 56 -12.60 -7.31 -7.83
CA GLY A 56 -13.54 -7.01 -8.92
C GLY A 56 -14.40 -5.78 -8.65
N THR A 57 -15.70 -5.90 -8.95
CA THR A 57 -16.68 -4.81 -8.85
C THR A 57 -16.81 -4.23 -7.43
N THR A 58 -16.67 -5.05 -6.38
CA THR A 58 -16.67 -4.55 -4.98
C THR A 58 -15.55 -3.54 -4.73
N ARG A 59 -14.35 -3.81 -5.23
CA ARG A 59 -13.21 -2.90 -5.08
C ARG A 59 -13.41 -1.61 -5.88
N GLU A 60 -13.88 -1.72 -7.12
CA GLU A 60 -14.17 -0.56 -7.98
C GLU A 60 -15.16 0.39 -7.32
N ILE A 61 -16.27 -0.14 -6.79
CA ILE A 61 -17.29 0.66 -6.13
C ILE A 61 -16.75 1.29 -4.84
N THR A 62 -15.96 0.54 -4.07
CA THR A 62 -15.30 1.08 -2.88
C THR A 62 -14.37 2.24 -3.24
N GLU A 63 -13.62 2.15 -4.34
CA GLU A 63 -12.73 3.21 -4.84
C GLU A 63 -13.48 4.42 -5.43
N LEU A 64 -14.75 4.26 -5.84
CA LEU A 64 -15.64 5.36 -6.22
C LEU A 64 -16.28 6.07 -5.02
N VAL A 65 -16.44 5.36 -3.90
CA VAL A 65 -17.06 5.88 -2.68
C VAL A 65 -16.03 6.49 -1.74
N PHE A 66 -14.86 5.86 -1.58
CA PHE A 66 -13.83 6.28 -0.64
C PHE A 66 -12.52 6.64 -1.36
N ASP A 67 -11.97 7.79 -1.00
CA ASP A 67 -10.60 8.12 -1.36
C ASP A 67 -9.60 7.65 -0.29
N ARG A 68 -8.35 7.51 -0.70
CA ARG A 68 -7.20 7.21 0.18
C ARG A 68 -6.27 8.41 0.29
N LEU A 69 -5.36 8.39 1.26
CA LEU A 69 -4.33 9.43 1.43
C LEU A 69 -3.55 9.71 0.16
N LEU A 70 -3.11 8.63 -0.49
CA LEU A 70 -2.30 8.65 -1.70
C LEU A 70 -2.97 7.81 -2.78
N ARG A 71 -2.65 8.10 -4.04
CA ARG A 71 -3.08 7.31 -5.20
C ARG A 71 -1.88 6.94 -6.07
N LEU A 72 -1.98 5.84 -6.80
CA LEU A 72 -1.06 5.55 -7.89
C LEU A 72 -1.58 6.23 -9.15
N ASP A 73 -0.69 6.85 -9.91
CA ASP A 73 -1.01 7.30 -11.27
C ASP A 73 -0.82 6.17 -12.31
N ASP A 74 -0.90 6.54 -13.58
CA ASP A 74 -0.80 5.61 -14.70
C ASP A 74 0.61 5.00 -14.80
N ASP A 75 1.62 5.74 -14.35
CA ASP A 75 3.03 5.33 -14.28
C ASP A 75 3.37 4.59 -12.97
N LEU A 76 2.37 4.31 -12.13
CA LEU A 76 2.50 3.63 -10.83
C LEU A 76 3.33 4.42 -9.81
N GLU A 77 3.40 5.73 -9.98
CA GLU A 77 4.01 6.62 -9.00
C GLU A 77 2.97 7.03 -7.95
N LEU A 78 3.39 7.06 -6.68
CA LEU A 78 2.55 7.56 -5.60
C LEU A 78 2.39 9.07 -5.75
N ARG A 79 1.13 9.53 -5.80
CA ARG A 79 0.75 10.93 -5.89
C ARG A 79 -0.11 11.34 -4.69
N PRO A 80 -0.05 12.63 -4.29
CA PRO A 80 -1.00 13.22 -3.36
C PRO A 80 -2.45 12.96 -3.76
N HIS A 81 -3.29 12.74 -2.75
CA HIS A 81 -4.73 12.61 -2.90
C HIS A 81 -5.46 13.27 -1.73
N LEU A 82 -5.97 12.54 -0.74
CA LEU A 82 -6.48 13.18 0.49
C LEU A 82 -5.36 13.84 1.30
N ALA A 83 -4.15 13.28 1.26
CA ALA A 83 -2.95 13.96 1.72
C ALA A 83 -2.49 14.94 0.64
N LYS A 84 -2.32 16.21 1.04
CA LYS A 84 -1.76 17.29 0.23
C LYS A 84 -0.24 17.18 0.14
N SER A 85 0.41 16.86 1.25
CA SER A 85 1.86 16.73 1.37
C SER A 85 2.21 15.74 2.47
N TRP A 86 3.46 15.27 2.49
CA TRP A 86 4.02 14.50 3.59
C TRP A 86 5.52 14.71 3.67
N GLU A 87 6.07 14.64 4.88
CA GLU A 87 7.48 14.85 5.14
C GLU A 87 8.00 13.85 6.16
N TYR A 88 9.19 13.31 5.91
CA TYR A 88 9.94 12.57 6.91
C TYR A 88 10.86 13.54 7.66
N GLN A 89 10.94 13.40 8.97
CA GLN A 89 11.87 14.12 9.82
C GLN A 89 12.63 13.13 10.68
N HIS A 90 13.93 12.99 10.43
CA HIS A 90 14.84 12.23 11.28
C HIS A 90 15.40 13.15 12.35
N HIS A 91 15.00 12.92 13.59
CA HIS A 91 15.59 13.56 14.75
C HIS A 91 16.74 12.68 15.25
N ALA A 92 17.87 13.28 15.54
CA ALA A 92 19.02 12.60 16.10
C ALA A 92 19.57 13.38 17.28
N THR A 93 19.77 12.71 18.40
CA THR A 93 20.41 13.29 19.59
C THR A 93 21.79 12.69 19.72
N VAL A 94 22.83 13.51 19.51
CA VAL A 94 24.24 13.12 19.62
C VAL A 94 24.77 13.52 20.98
N TYR A 95 25.42 12.60 21.69
CA TYR A 95 25.91 12.80 23.04
C TYR A 95 27.42 13.10 23.05
N PHE A 96 27.81 14.29 23.48
CA PHE A 96 29.20 14.70 23.56
C PHE A 96 29.78 14.55 24.97
N SER A 97 31.08 14.31 25.03
CA SER A 97 31.85 14.12 26.27
C SER A 97 31.98 15.40 27.10
N ASN A 98 31.69 16.57 26.53
CA ASN A 98 31.54 17.85 27.22
C ASN A 98 30.84 18.88 26.31
N ASP A 99 30.41 19.99 26.91
CA ASP A 99 29.72 21.09 26.23
C ASP A 99 30.59 21.74 25.13
N SER A 100 31.88 21.96 25.40
CA SER A 100 32.81 22.58 24.43
C SER A 100 32.92 21.79 23.12
N ASN A 101 32.88 20.46 23.20
CA ASN A 101 32.89 19.59 22.03
C ASN A 101 31.59 19.71 21.23
N ALA A 102 30.43 19.71 21.91
CA ALA A 102 29.14 19.92 21.27
C ALA A 102 29.06 21.28 20.56
N VAL A 103 29.54 22.35 21.21
CA VAL A 103 29.59 23.70 20.62
C VAL A 103 30.44 23.74 19.36
N ARG A 104 31.63 23.13 19.38
CA ARG A 104 32.51 23.07 18.20
C ARG A 104 31.87 22.29 17.04
N ALA A 105 31.24 21.16 17.33
CA ALA A 105 30.56 20.36 16.34
C ALA A 105 29.37 21.10 15.73
N ALA A 106 28.51 21.71 16.56
CA ALA A 106 27.35 22.48 16.11
C ALA A 106 27.75 23.62 15.16
N ALA A 107 28.75 24.42 15.53
CA ALA A 107 29.25 25.52 14.69
C ALA A 107 29.83 25.02 13.35
N ALA A 108 30.54 23.89 13.35
CA ALA A 108 31.11 23.31 12.15
C ALA A 108 30.03 22.75 11.20
N ILE A 109 29.01 22.09 11.77
CA ILE A 109 27.85 21.57 11.03
C ILE A 109 27.05 22.73 10.43
N ASP A 110 26.79 23.79 11.20
CA ASP A 110 26.09 24.98 10.73
C ASP A 110 26.81 25.67 9.57
N ALA A 111 28.14 25.79 9.67
CA ALA A 111 28.97 26.34 8.59
C ALA A 111 28.98 25.43 7.33
N ALA A 112 28.72 24.13 7.50
CA ALA A 112 28.70 23.14 6.43
C ALA A 112 27.30 22.89 5.85
N LYS A 113 26.22 23.49 6.38
CA LYS A 113 24.82 23.28 5.96
C LYS A 113 24.60 23.33 4.45
N SER A 114 25.29 24.23 3.75
CA SER A 114 25.15 24.39 2.30
C SER A 114 25.88 23.34 1.45
N ARG A 115 26.64 22.41 2.06
CA ARG A 115 27.43 21.41 1.33
C ARG A 115 26.61 20.21 0.87
N TRP A 116 25.39 20.05 1.36
CA TRP A 116 24.54 18.88 1.07
C TRP A 116 23.44 19.24 0.07
N SER A 117 23.52 18.68 -1.13
CA SER A 117 22.49 18.79 -2.18
C SER A 117 21.44 17.69 -2.10
N ASP A 118 21.83 16.53 -1.59
CA ASP A 118 21.04 15.29 -1.66
C ASP A 118 20.15 15.09 -0.41
N TRP A 119 20.36 15.92 0.61
CA TRP A 119 19.54 16.01 1.81
C TRP A 119 19.69 17.38 2.46
N SER A 120 18.70 17.79 3.27
CA SER A 120 18.77 19.04 4.01
C SER A 120 18.72 18.82 5.52
N LEU A 121 19.73 19.37 6.22
CA LEU A 121 19.67 19.58 7.66
C LEU A 121 18.68 20.72 7.93
N VAL A 122 17.53 20.39 8.49
CA VAL A 122 16.46 21.35 8.81
C VAL A 122 16.88 22.24 9.97
N THR A 123 17.35 21.62 11.07
CA THR A 123 17.81 22.37 12.24
C THR A 123 18.86 21.60 13.03
N SER A 124 19.59 22.34 13.86
CA SER A 124 20.55 21.89 14.84
C SER A 124 20.32 22.69 16.12
N VAL A 125 20.02 22.02 17.22
CA VAL A 125 19.77 22.65 18.53
C VAL A 125 20.75 22.08 19.53
N ARG A 126 21.45 22.96 20.24
CA ARG A 126 22.35 22.57 21.32
C ARG A 126 21.62 22.65 22.66
N ASP A 127 21.71 21.58 23.43
CA ASP A 127 21.34 21.55 24.84
C ASP A 127 22.48 20.96 25.68
N GLY A 128 23.35 21.84 26.19
CA GLY A 128 24.55 21.46 26.92
C GLY A 128 25.43 20.47 26.14
N ARG A 129 25.52 19.24 26.65
CA ARG A 129 26.33 18.15 26.06
C ARG A 129 25.67 17.46 24.86
N LEU A 130 24.45 17.85 24.53
CA LEU A 130 23.64 17.23 23.50
C LEU A 130 23.60 18.14 22.27
N LEU A 131 23.68 17.51 21.11
CA LEU A 131 23.38 18.14 19.85
C LEU A 131 22.21 17.41 19.21
N GLU A 132 21.07 18.10 19.12
CA GLU A 132 19.90 17.64 18.40
C GLU A 132 20.02 18.06 16.94
N LEU A 133 19.84 17.13 16.02
CA LEU A 133 19.91 17.33 14.58
C LEU A 133 18.60 16.86 13.98
N VAL A 134 18.02 17.65 13.08
CA VAL A 134 16.82 17.28 12.34
C VAL A 134 17.11 17.32 10.86
N SER A 135 16.86 16.21 10.18
CA SER A 135 17.04 16.07 8.74
C SER A 135 15.72 15.70 8.08
N SER A 136 15.46 16.24 6.89
CA SER A 136 14.34 15.79 6.05
C SER A 136 14.66 14.54 5.24
N ASN A 137 15.90 14.03 5.33
CA ASN A 137 16.30 12.79 4.67
C ASN A 137 15.60 11.61 5.33
N PRO A 138 14.84 10.79 4.58
CA PRO A 138 14.18 9.60 5.12
C PRO A 138 15.13 8.43 5.42
N ARG A 139 16.41 8.51 5.05
CA ARG A 139 17.43 7.49 5.39
C ARG A 139 18.25 7.96 6.58
N GLU A 140 18.80 7.04 7.37
CA GLU A 140 19.64 7.37 8.54
C GLU A 140 21.14 7.53 8.20
N ASP A 141 21.55 7.19 6.97
CA ASP A 141 22.95 7.15 6.55
C ASP A 141 23.66 8.52 6.62
N TRP A 142 22.92 9.62 6.48
CA TRP A 142 23.45 10.98 6.64
C TRP A 142 24.08 11.22 8.01
N LEU A 143 23.52 10.64 9.09
CA LEU A 143 23.98 10.89 10.44
C LEU A 143 25.37 10.28 10.66
N SER A 144 25.57 9.06 10.17
CA SER A 144 26.88 8.40 10.24
C SER A 144 27.96 9.18 9.50
N GLN A 145 27.62 9.77 8.35
CA GLN A 145 28.54 10.62 7.57
C GLN A 145 28.87 11.91 8.30
N LEU A 146 27.85 12.59 8.84
CA LEU A 146 28.01 13.84 9.58
C LEU A 146 28.83 13.63 10.85
N VAL A 147 28.52 12.61 11.64
CA VAL A 147 29.26 12.30 12.87
C VAL A 147 30.73 11.98 12.55
N LYS A 148 30.99 11.20 11.50
CA LYS A 148 32.36 10.89 11.07
C LYS A 148 33.18 12.13 10.69
N GLU A 149 32.55 13.15 10.12
CA GLU A 149 33.22 14.38 9.69
C GLU A 149 33.38 15.40 10.83
N PHE A 150 32.35 15.59 11.67
CA PHE A 150 32.28 16.72 12.61
C PHE A 150 32.37 16.33 14.09
N ALA A 151 32.34 15.03 14.42
CA ALA A 151 32.36 14.54 15.78
C ALA A 151 33.31 13.34 15.93
N PRO A 152 34.63 13.58 16.08
CA PRO A 152 35.62 12.53 16.29
C PRO A 152 35.23 11.62 17.48
N PRO A 153 35.51 10.30 17.44
CA PRO A 153 35.04 9.35 18.46
C PRO A 153 35.39 9.73 19.91
N GLU A 154 36.55 10.34 20.13
CA GLU A 154 37.01 10.81 21.45
C GLU A 154 36.18 11.97 22.02
N THR A 155 35.42 12.66 21.18
CA THR A 155 34.55 13.77 21.58
C THR A 155 33.16 13.31 21.99
N LEU A 156 32.83 12.03 21.77
CA LEU A 156 31.52 11.46 21.97
C LEU A 156 31.43 10.65 23.27
N VAL A 157 30.22 10.57 23.82
CA VAL A 157 29.87 9.61 24.87
C VAL A 157 29.63 8.26 24.23
N SER A 158 30.05 7.20 24.93
CA SER A 158 29.74 5.82 24.54
C SER A 158 28.59 5.31 25.39
N LEU A 159 27.39 5.28 24.81
CA LEU A 159 26.19 4.73 25.43
C LEU A 159 26.15 3.23 25.19
N GLN A 160 25.99 2.45 26.27
CA GLN A 160 25.66 1.05 26.13
C GLN A 160 24.19 0.93 25.75
N ARG A 161 23.90 0.33 24.59
CA ARG A 161 22.56 -0.10 24.23
C ARG A 161 22.29 -1.47 24.86
N VAL A 162 21.20 -1.58 25.61
CA VAL A 162 20.71 -2.80 26.25
C VAL A 162 19.33 -3.11 25.70
N ARG A 163 19.19 -4.25 25.04
CA ARG A 163 17.89 -4.71 24.55
C ARG A 163 17.20 -5.53 25.64
N LEU A 164 15.98 -5.16 25.94
CA LEU A 164 15.08 -5.86 26.84
C LEU A 164 13.92 -6.41 26.02
N THR A 165 13.75 -7.73 26.05
CA THR A 165 12.59 -8.43 25.49
C THR A 165 11.82 -9.09 26.62
N VAL A 166 10.49 -8.95 26.63
CA VAL A 166 9.60 -9.56 27.63
C VAL A 166 8.38 -10.18 26.96
N LYS A 167 7.71 -11.13 27.62
CA LYS A 167 6.50 -11.79 27.11
C LYS A 167 5.27 -10.87 27.04
N GLU A 168 5.19 -9.92 27.96
CA GLU A 168 4.07 -9.00 28.13
C GLU A 168 4.41 -7.58 27.65
N ALA A 169 3.54 -6.60 27.92
CA ALA A 169 3.75 -5.22 27.50
C ALA A 169 5.00 -4.59 28.15
N VAL A 170 6.07 -4.41 27.36
CA VAL A 170 7.37 -3.92 27.85
C VAL A 170 7.27 -2.52 28.43
N ARG A 171 6.51 -1.62 27.80
CA ARG A 171 6.35 -0.22 28.23
C ARG A 171 5.89 -0.13 29.69
N ARG A 172 4.78 -0.80 30.01
CA ARG A 172 4.21 -0.79 31.36
C ARG A 172 5.18 -1.37 32.39
N SER A 173 5.76 -2.54 32.09
CA SER A 173 6.71 -3.18 33.02
C SER A 173 7.95 -2.32 33.28
N LEU A 174 8.41 -1.61 32.25
CA LEU A 174 9.60 -0.77 32.34
C LEU A 174 9.29 0.53 33.08
N GLU A 175 8.13 1.13 32.88
CA GLU A 175 7.64 2.28 33.67
C GLU A 175 7.53 1.93 35.16
N ASP A 176 6.96 0.76 35.47
CA ASP A 176 6.84 0.24 36.84
C ASP A 176 8.23 0.01 37.48
N PHE A 177 9.18 -0.53 36.73
CA PHE A 177 10.58 -0.66 37.16
C PHE A 177 11.23 0.70 37.44
N LEU A 178 11.13 1.64 36.48
CA LEU A 178 11.80 2.95 36.54
C LEU A 178 11.23 3.86 37.63
N ALA A 179 9.98 3.63 38.06
CA ALA A 179 9.40 4.32 39.19
C ALA A 179 10.21 4.11 40.49
N GLY A 180 10.74 2.89 40.68
CA GLY A 180 11.51 2.49 41.87
C GLY A 180 13.03 2.40 41.68
N ALA A 181 13.53 2.46 40.44
CA ALA A 181 14.94 2.21 40.14
C ALA A 181 15.89 3.27 40.73
N LEU A 182 16.92 2.81 41.45
CA LEU A 182 17.98 3.63 42.04
C LEU A 182 18.97 4.10 40.97
N GLU A 183 19.31 3.24 40.02
CA GLU A 183 20.34 3.50 39.01
C GLU A 183 19.79 4.17 37.74
N LYS A 184 18.53 4.63 37.75
CA LYS A 184 17.88 5.27 36.58
C LYS A 184 18.58 6.52 36.06
N THR A 185 19.45 7.14 36.87
CA THR A 185 20.27 8.29 36.44
C THR A 185 21.30 7.94 35.37
N GLN A 186 21.58 6.65 35.16
CA GLN A 186 22.43 6.15 34.08
C GLN A 186 21.68 6.07 32.75
N LEU A 187 20.34 6.03 32.79
CA LEU A 187 19.49 5.99 31.61
C LEU A 187 19.44 7.37 30.95
N ARG A 188 19.68 7.38 29.64
CA ARG A 188 19.66 8.57 28.81
C ARG A 188 18.48 8.59 27.86
N ASP A 189 18.06 7.43 27.39
CA ASP A 189 17.02 7.31 26.37
C ASP A 189 16.43 5.89 26.36
N ILE A 190 15.18 5.76 25.90
CA ILE A 190 14.45 4.50 25.76
C ILE A 190 13.79 4.47 24.37
N ARG A 191 13.96 3.38 23.62
CA ARG A 191 13.32 3.17 22.31
C ARG A 191 12.47 1.92 22.30
N TYR A 192 11.17 2.07 22.07
CA TYR A 192 10.23 0.95 22.00
C TYR A 192 10.17 0.39 20.58
N ARG A 193 10.73 -0.81 20.38
CA ARG A 193 10.81 -1.47 19.07
C ARG A 193 9.54 -2.21 18.66
N ASP A 194 8.83 -2.77 19.63
CA ASP A 194 7.46 -3.27 19.49
C ASP A 194 6.76 -3.21 20.86
N ASP A 195 5.73 -4.03 21.09
CA ASP A 195 5.02 -4.10 22.37
C ASP A 195 5.77 -4.89 23.45
N ARG A 196 6.84 -5.60 23.09
CA ARG A 196 7.60 -6.56 23.90
C ARG A 196 9.10 -6.23 24.01
N VAL A 197 9.61 -5.40 23.11
CA VAL A 197 11.04 -5.10 22.96
C VAL A 197 11.30 -3.61 23.15
N ALA A 198 12.25 -3.29 24.02
CA ALA A 198 12.76 -1.94 24.23
C ALA A 198 14.30 -1.91 24.22
N ASP A 199 14.87 -0.89 23.58
CA ASP A 199 16.30 -0.59 23.62
C ASP A 199 16.54 0.55 24.63
N LEU A 200 17.30 0.27 25.70
CA LEU A 200 17.72 1.21 26.74
C LEU A 200 19.11 1.75 26.41
N HIS A 201 19.32 3.05 26.49
CA HIS A 201 20.62 3.68 26.26
C HIS A 201 21.20 4.20 27.58
N LEU A 202 22.27 3.56 28.03
CA LEU A 202 22.87 3.79 29.35
C LEU A 202 24.27 4.41 29.24
N GLU A 203 24.56 5.41 30.07
CA GLU A 203 25.87 6.05 30.19
C GLU A 203 26.59 5.63 31.48
N GLY A 204 27.90 5.38 31.40
CA GLY A 204 28.77 5.18 32.56
C GLY A 204 28.91 3.72 33.01
N ASN A 205 29.02 3.50 34.32
CA ASN A 205 29.15 2.16 34.90
C ASN A 205 27.79 1.48 35.04
N ILE A 206 27.39 0.76 33.99
CA ILE A 206 26.07 0.13 33.87
C ILE A 206 25.86 -1.12 34.74
N GLY A 207 26.92 -1.67 35.35
CA GLY A 207 26.86 -2.92 36.10
C GLY A 207 25.78 -2.93 37.20
N PRO A 208 25.69 -1.89 38.04
CA PRO A 208 24.61 -1.73 39.03
C PRO A 208 23.22 -1.72 38.40
N PHE A 209 23.00 -0.95 37.33
CA PHE A 209 21.71 -0.90 36.63
C PHE A 209 21.31 -2.27 36.07
N LEU A 210 22.25 -2.98 35.42
CA LEU A 210 22.01 -4.33 34.88
C LEU A 210 21.65 -5.34 35.96
N LYS A 211 22.24 -5.21 37.15
CA LYS A 211 21.90 -6.06 38.29
C LYS A 211 20.49 -5.74 38.81
N GLU A 212 20.16 -4.47 38.92
CA GLU A 212 18.86 -4.00 39.41
C GLU A 212 17.71 -4.45 38.49
N ILE A 213 17.85 -4.22 37.17
CA ILE A 213 16.82 -4.61 36.18
C ILE A 213 16.65 -6.13 36.11
N ARG A 214 17.74 -6.91 36.17
CA ARG A 214 17.65 -8.38 36.21
C ARG A 214 16.88 -8.86 37.43
N LEU A 215 17.20 -8.35 38.63
CA LEU A 215 16.50 -8.72 39.85
C LEU A 215 15.00 -8.38 39.78
N TYR A 216 14.64 -7.22 39.22
CA TYR A 216 13.24 -6.86 39.05
C TYR A 216 12.50 -7.84 38.13
N TYR A 217 13.01 -8.10 36.92
CA TYR A 217 12.31 -8.94 35.96
C TYR A 217 12.37 -10.44 36.30
N GLU A 218 13.47 -10.94 36.89
CA GLU A 218 13.59 -12.33 37.37
C GLU A 218 12.65 -12.61 38.55
N SER A 219 12.30 -11.58 39.35
CA SER A 219 11.32 -11.72 40.42
C SER A 219 9.88 -11.94 39.92
N ASN A 220 9.63 -11.66 38.64
CA ASN A 220 8.31 -11.78 38.01
C ASN A 220 8.33 -12.83 36.89
N GLN A 221 8.08 -14.10 37.25
CA GLN A 221 8.12 -15.25 36.34
C GLN A 221 7.23 -15.11 35.09
N ASN A 222 6.22 -14.24 35.12
CA ASN A 222 5.32 -14.02 33.99
C ASN A 222 5.96 -13.20 32.87
N LEU A 223 7.00 -12.41 33.16
CA LEU A 223 7.61 -11.51 32.17
C LEU A 223 8.67 -12.21 31.30
N ASP A 224 9.33 -13.26 31.82
CA ASP A 224 10.35 -14.07 31.13
C ASP A 224 11.35 -13.21 30.32
N PRO A 225 12.18 -12.41 31.00
CA PRO A 225 13.00 -11.40 30.34
C PRO A 225 14.19 -11.99 29.59
N GLU A 226 14.47 -11.46 28.40
CA GLU A 226 15.76 -11.60 27.73
C GLU A 226 16.45 -10.23 27.73
N ILE A 227 17.68 -10.17 28.25
CA ILE A 227 18.45 -8.93 28.36
C ILE A 227 19.78 -9.10 27.62
N GLU A 228 19.93 -8.40 26.51
CA GLU A 228 21.08 -8.49 25.61
C GLU A 228 21.88 -7.18 25.61
N LEU A 229 23.21 -7.30 25.65
CA LEU A 229 24.11 -6.17 25.45
C LEU A 229 24.39 -6.01 23.96
N MET A 230 23.96 -4.89 23.40
CA MET A 230 24.14 -4.57 21.99
C MET A 230 25.43 -3.78 21.77
N GLU A 231 25.73 -3.40 20.53
CA GLU A 231 26.81 -2.47 20.23
C GLU A 231 26.61 -1.13 20.95
N LYS A 232 27.72 -0.49 21.33
CA LYS A 232 27.67 0.85 21.91
C LYS A 232 27.41 1.88 20.82
N VAL A 233 26.61 2.88 21.15
CA VAL A 233 26.25 3.99 20.24
C VAL A 233 26.61 5.32 20.88
N SER A 234 26.72 6.37 20.07
CA SER A 234 26.97 7.74 20.55
C SER A 234 25.82 8.70 20.23
N TRP A 235 24.74 8.17 19.67
CA TRP A 235 23.55 8.91 19.30
C TRP A 235 22.32 8.00 19.38
N VAL A 236 21.16 8.63 19.47
CA VAL A 236 19.84 7.99 19.33
C VAL A 236 19.04 8.73 18.27
N THR A 237 18.16 8.01 17.58
CA THR A 237 17.37 8.55 16.47
C THR A 237 15.88 8.30 16.68
N GLU A 238 15.09 9.26 16.20
CA GLU A 238 13.63 9.18 16.06
C GLU A 238 13.27 9.50 14.62
N LEU A 239 12.22 8.84 14.12
CA LEU A 239 11.67 9.13 12.82
C LEU A 239 10.23 9.60 12.98
N ASP A 240 9.99 10.85 12.62
CA ASP A 240 8.65 11.40 12.51
C ASP A 240 8.23 11.45 11.04
N PHE A 241 6.96 11.15 10.79
CA PHE A 241 6.31 11.29 9.49
C PHE A 241 5.11 12.22 9.64
N ALA A 242 5.21 13.39 9.04
CA ALA A 242 4.15 14.39 9.05
C ALA A 242 3.28 14.23 7.80
N ILE A 243 1.96 14.25 7.98
CA ILE A 243 0.97 14.20 6.91
C ILE A 243 0.11 15.47 6.99
N GLU A 244 0.06 16.23 5.91
CA GLU A 244 -0.90 17.34 5.76
C GLU A 244 -2.05 16.87 4.87
N LEU A 245 -3.26 16.94 5.39
CA LEU A 245 -4.49 16.69 4.66
C LEU A 245 -4.92 17.92 3.88
N ARG A 246 -5.74 17.69 2.86
CA ARG A 246 -6.47 18.75 2.19
C ARG A 246 -7.53 19.36 3.13
N ASP A 247 -7.76 20.65 2.96
CA ASP A 247 -8.76 21.45 3.70
C ASP A 247 -10.05 21.68 2.90
N ASP A 248 -10.08 21.29 1.62
CA ASP A 248 -11.22 21.44 0.71
C ASP A 248 -12.05 20.16 0.51
N VAL A 249 -11.76 19.10 1.26
CA VAL A 249 -12.44 17.81 1.14
C VAL A 249 -13.63 17.74 2.09
N ARG A 250 -14.76 17.27 1.56
CA ARG A 250 -15.96 16.98 2.34
C ARG A 250 -16.37 15.52 2.17
N TRP A 251 -16.90 14.97 3.23
CA TRP A 251 -17.67 13.74 3.22
C TRP A 251 -18.97 13.91 2.42
N HIS A 252 -19.58 12.82 1.98
CA HIS A 252 -20.86 12.84 1.25
C HIS A 252 -22.03 13.43 2.05
N ASP A 253 -21.87 13.64 3.37
CA ASP A 253 -22.82 14.29 4.27
C ASP A 253 -22.43 15.75 4.62
N ASP A 254 -21.61 16.36 3.77
CA ASP A 254 -21.14 17.76 3.84
C ASP A 254 -20.18 18.11 5.00
N GLN A 255 -19.88 17.15 5.89
CA GLN A 255 -18.89 17.36 6.95
C GLN A 255 -17.46 17.47 6.36
N PRO A 256 -16.59 18.34 6.90
CA PRO A 256 -15.21 18.44 6.45
C PRO A 256 -14.42 17.19 6.83
N LEU A 257 -13.48 16.79 5.96
CA LEU A 257 -12.46 15.80 6.32
C LEU A 257 -11.43 16.45 7.25
N THR A 258 -11.12 15.81 8.38
CA THR A 258 -10.14 16.33 9.34
C THR A 258 -9.09 15.29 9.72
N ALA A 259 -8.05 15.73 10.42
CA ALA A 259 -7.04 14.86 11.03
C ALA A 259 -7.64 13.84 12.01
N GLU A 260 -8.81 14.13 12.59
CA GLU A 260 -9.51 13.19 13.50
C GLU A 260 -9.97 11.94 12.76
N ASP A 261 -10.44 12.08 11.51
CA ASP A 261 -10.82 10.95 10.67
C ASP A 261 -9.63 10.03 10.38
N LEU A 262 -8.45 10.61 10.12
CA LEU A 262 -7.22 9.85 9.88
C LEU A 262 -6.77 9.10 11.13
N VAL A 263 -6.71 9.78 12.28
CA VAL A 263 -6.33 9.14 13.56
C VAL A 263 -7.30 8.02 13.91
N PHE A 264 -8.61 8.28 13.82
CA PHE A 264 -9.65 7.28 14.05
C PHE A 264 -9.49 6.06 13.14
N SER A 265 -9.26 6.28 11.84
CA SER A 265 -9.08 5.21 10.86
C SER A 265 -7.86 4.36 11.16
N PHE A 266 -6.76 4.99 11.55
CA PHE A 266 -5.53 4.30 11.95
C PHE A 266 -5.75 3.47 13.22
N ASP A 267 -6.39 4.05 14.23
CA ASP A 267 -6.66 3.36 15.50
C ASP A 267 -7.56 2.14 15.29
N GLU A 268 -8.65 2.25 14.52
CA GLU A 268 -9.51 1.11 14.21
C GLU A 268 -8.80 0.02 13.38
N ALA A 269 -7.92 0.43 12.46
CA ALA A 269 -7.13 -0.50 11.65
C ALA A 269 -6.04 -1.23 12.45
N THR A 270 -5.58 -0.66 13.57
CA THR A 270 -4.42 -1.15 14.34
C THR A 270 -4.74 -1.62 15.76
N ARG A 271 -5.97 -1.45 16.22
CA ARG A 271 -6.45 -1.92 17.52
C ARG A 271 -6.21 -3.43 17.71
N SER A 272 -5.95 -3.84 18.95
CA SER A 272 -5.48 -5.20 19.25
C SER A 272 -6.49 -6.32 18.98
N ASP A 273 -7.77 -6.03 19.17
CA ASP A 273 -8.90 -6.90 18.87
C ASP A 273 -9.60 -6.52 17.55
N SER A 274 -8.95 -5.70 16.71
CA SER A 274 -9.43 -5.39 15.38
C SER A 274 -9.56 -6.67 14.57
N SER A 275 -10.72 -6.88 13.94
CA SER A 275 -10.94 -7.98 13.00
C SER A 275 -10.20 -7.79 11.68
N TRP A 276 -9.50 -6.66 11.51
CA TRP A 276 -8.85 -6.25 10.27
C TRP A 276 -7.36 -6.61 10.27
N PRO A 277 -6.81 -7.17 9.17
CA PRO A 277 -5.42 -7.62 9.13
C PRO A 277 -4.40 -6.48 9.00
N LEU A 278 -4.78 -5.22 9.24
CA LEU A 278 -3.95 -4.05 8.96
C LEU A 278 -2.93 -3.72 10.06
N ARG A 279 -3.14 -4.17 11.30
CA ARG A 279 -2.18 -3.93 12.40
C ARG A 279 -0.75 -4.33 12.05
N GLN A 280 -0.56 -5.52 11.47
CA GLN A 280 0.76 -6.00 11.06
C GLN A 280 1.38 -5.15 9.93
N SER A 281 0.57 -4.43 9.15
CA SER A 281 1.07 -3.55 8.09
C SER A 281 1.64 -2.24 8.62
N PHE A 282 1.31 -1.85 9.86
CA PHE A 282 1.75 -0.61 10.52
C PHE A 282 2.66 -0.86 11.72
N PHE A 283 3.33 -2.01 11.79
CA PHE A 283 4.24 -2.35 12.91
C PHE A 283 5.33 -1.30 13.17
N PHE A 284 5.74 -0.57 12.13
CA PHE A 284 6.74 0.49 12.19
C PHE A 284 6.23 1.77 12.85
N VAL A 285 4.91 1.91 13.05
CA VAL A 285 4.31 3.06 13.73
C VAL A 285 4.33 2.82 15.24
N GLU A 286 4.88 3.78 15.97
CA GLU A 286 4.80 3.82 17.43
C GLU A 286 3.49 4.49 17.88
N ARG A 287 3.19 5.64 17.28
CA ARG A 287 2.03 6.45 17.62
C ARG A 287 1.65 7.38 16.48
N MET A 288 0.36 7.64 16.34
CA MET A 288 -0.18 8.68 15.48
C MET A 288 -0.95 9.68 16.34
N GLU A 289 -0.73 10.97 16.14
CA GLU A 289 -1.43 12.03 16.85
C GLU A 289 -1.79 13.19 15.93
N LYS A 290 -2.95 13.79 16.17
CA LYS A 290 -3.32 15.06 15.57
C LYS A 290 -2.36 16.16 16.05
N SER A 291 -1.74 16.87 15.12
CA SER A 291 -0.95 18.07 15.42
C SER A 291 -1.74 19.36 15.16
N ASP A 292 -2.67 19.33 14.20
CA ASP A 292 -3.60 20.43 13.90
C ASP A 292 -4.87 19.88 13.21
N GLU A 293 -5.86 20.72 12.87
CA GLU A 293 -7.12 20.33 12.21
C GLU A 293 -6.95 19.48 10.96
N HIS A 294 -5.93 19.78 10.14
CA HIS A 294 -5.61 19.03 8.92
C HIS A 294 -4.21 18.42 8.94
N SER A 295 -3.59 18.26 10.11
CA SER A 295 -2.22 17.76 10.21
C SER A 295 -2.10 16.65 11.24
N VAL A 296 -1.37 15.61 10.87
CA VAL A 296 -1.06 14.46 11.71
C VAL A 296 0.44 14.26 11.79
N ARG A 297 0.93 13.99 13.00
CA ARG A 297 2.30 13.54 13.24
C ARG A 297 2.28 12.07 13.59
N VAL A 298 3.10 11.29 12.88
CA VAL A 298 3.30 9.88 13.13
C VAL A 298 4.71 9.67 13.64
N ARG A 299 4.85 9.16 14.86
CA ARG A 299 6.13 8.68 15.37
C ARG A 299 6.36 7.25 14.91
N CYS A 300 7.47 7.02 14.25
CA CYS A 300 7.89 5.72 13.73
C CYS A 300 9.01 5.12 14.59
N ARG A 301 8.95 3.81 14.79
CA ARG A 301 9.95 3.01 15.51
C ARG A 301 11.23 2.82 14.70
N GLU A 302 11.09 2.83 13.37
CA GLU A 302 12.17 2.71 12.41
C GLU A 302 11.75 3.22 11.03
N TYR A 303 12.73 3.43 10.15
CA TYR A 303 12.45 3.66 8.73
C TYR A 303 11.98 2.37 8.06
N TYR A 304 10.76 2.40 7.54
CA TYR A 304 10.19 1.30 6.78
C TYR A 304 10.05 1.70 5.31
N ALA A 305 10.89 1.15 4.44
CA ALA A 305 10.96 1.56 3.03
C ALA A 305 9.61 1.59 2.28
N PRO A 306 8.70 0.62 2.46
CA PRO A 306 7.38 0.67 1.82
C PRO A 306 6.31 1.37 2.68
N ALA A 307 6.67 2.20 3.66
CA ALA A 307 5.73 2.93 4.52
C ALA A 307 4.72 3.76 3.71
N LEU A 308 5.18 4.48 2.68
CA LEU A 308 4.28 5.25 1.81
C LEU A 308 3.22 4.37 1.12
N GLU A 309 3.57 3.15 0.70
CA GLU A 309 2.59 2.21 0.15
C GLU A 309 1.59 1.73 1.21
N ARG A 310 2.01 1.62 2.48
CA ARG A 310 1.09 1.31 3.59
C ARG A 310 0.13 2.46 3.82
N TRP A 311 0.60 3.70 3.85
CA TRP A 311 -0.24 4.89 3.93
C TRP A 311 -1.21 5.00 2.76
N ALA A 312 -0.78 4.66 1.55
CA ALA A 312 -1.64 4.60 0.36
C ALA A 312 -2.74 3.53 0.44
N ARG A 313 -2.62 2.55 1.35
CA ARG A 313 -3.58 1.46 1.53
C ARG A 313 -4.47 1.63 2.76
N LEU A 314 -4.20 2.60 3.63
CA LEU A 314 -5.05 2.89 4.78
C LEU A 314 -6.39 3.46 4.29
N PRO A 315 -7.52 2.79 4.55
CA PRO A 315 -8.84 3.36 4.30
C PRO A 315 -9.10 4.53 5.25
N ILE A 316 -9.67 5.61 4.75
CA ILE A 316 -10.10 6.73 5.59
C ILE A 316 -11.60 6.61 5.86
N LEU A 317 -11.96 6.73 7.12
CA LEU A 317 -13.27 6.46 7.68
C LEU A 317 -13.83 7.71 8.37
N PRO A 318 -15.14 7.97 8.27
CA PRO A 318 -15.78 9.12 8.90
C PRO A 318 -15.93 8.90 10.40
N SER A 319 -15.02 9.50 11.18
CA SER A 319 -15.01 9.39 12.64
C SER A 319 -16.34 9.85 13.25
N HIS A 320 -16.95 10.90 12.69
CA HIS A 320 -18.24 11.45 13.12
C HIS A 320 -19.43 10.51 12.92
N ARG A 321 -19.30 9.47 12.08
CA ARG A 321 -20.35 8.47 11.84
C ARG A 321 -20.09 7.15 12.57
N LEU A 322 -18.83 6.83 12.83
CA LEU A 322 -18.42 5.50 13.27
C LEU A 322 -17.97 5.43 14.73
N SER A 323 -17.43 6.52 15.31
CA SER A 323 -16.87 6.53 16.67
C SER A 323 -17.88 6.16 17.77
N GLY A 324 -19.17 6.39 17.54
CA GLY A 324 -20.24 6.03 18.47
C GLY A 324 -20.86 4.64 18.26
N LEU A 325 -20.48 3.92 17.20
CA LEU A 325 -21.08 2.63 16.87
C LEU A 325 -20.42 1.49 17.64
N VAL A 326 -21.23 0.57 18.16
CA VAL A 326 -20.77 -0.56 18.96
C VAL A 326 -21.09 -1.88 18.25
N GLY A 327 -20.04 -2.61 17.91
CA GLY A 327 -20.15 -3.97 17.38
C GLY A 327 -20.34 -4.05 15.86
N SER A 328 -20.26 -5.27 15.34
CA SER A 328 -20.20 -5.54 13.90
C SER A 328 -21.53 -5.27 13.17
N GLU A 329 -22.67 -5.37 13.84
CA GLU A 329 -23.98 -5.17 13.22
C GLU A 329 -24.21 -3.71 12.80
N GLU A 330 -23.92 -2.75 13.69
CA GLU A 330 -24.04 -1.32 13.39
C GLU A 330 -23.06 -0.89 12.31
N TRP A 331 -21.84 -1.40 12.36
CA TRP A 331 -20.84 -1.22 11.31
C TRP A 331 -21.32 -1.77 9.96
N ASN A 332 -21.85 -2.99 9.94
CA ASN A 332 -22.41 -3.59 8.74
C ASN A 332 -23.57 -2.76 8.18
N ALA A 333 -24.43 -2.21 9.05
CA ALA A 333 -25.52 -1.34 8.64
C ALA A 333 -25.01 -0.03 8.01
N PHE A 334 -23.97 0.60 8.57
CA PHE A 334 -23.33 1.77 7.98
C PHE A 334 -22.80 1.46 6.57
N PHE A 335 -22.12 0.33 6.38
CA PHE A 335 -21.53 -0.05 5.09
C PHE A 335 -22.51 -0.57 4.05
N GLN A 336 -23.82 -0.67 4.36
CA GLN A 336 -24.84 -0.83 3.32
C GLN A 336 -25.06 0.47 2.54
N ARG A 337 -24.86 1.64 3.18
CA ARG A 337 -24.95 2.97 2.55
C ARG A 337 -23.84 3.87 3.10
N PRO A 338 -22.57 3.58 2.74
CA PRO A 338 -21.43 4.28 3.29
C PRO A 338 -21.44 5.77 2.96
N VAL A 339 -20.96 6.56 3.91
CA VAL A 339 -20.55 7.96 3.70
C VAL A 339 -19.06 7.96 3.44
N GLY A 340 -18.66 8.39 2.25
CA GLY A 340 -17.27 8.48 1.81
C GLY A 340 -16.87 9.89 1.40
N THR A 341 -15.65 10.04 0.86
CA THR A 341 -15.12 11.30 0.30
C THR A 341 -15.08 11.28 -1.23
N GLY A 342 -15.35 10.12 -1.83
CA GLY A 342 -15.14 9.82 -3.24
C GLY A 342 -16.06 10.56 -4.21
N PRO A 343 -15.82 10.37 -5.52
CA PRO A 343 -16.58 11.01 -6.59
C PRO A 343 -18.05 10.57 -6.65
N TYR A 344 -18.41 9.41 -6.10
CA TYR A 344 -19.80 8.94 -6.09
C TYR A 344 -20.23 8.46 -4.71
N ARG A 345 -21.52 8.58 -4.40
CA ARG A 345 -22.16 8.06 -3.18
C ARG A 345 -23.14 6.95 -3.53
N VAL A 346 -23.39 6.02 -2.59
CA VAL A 346 -24.43 5.00 -2.76
C VAL A 346 -25.82 5.65 -2.59
N GLU A 347 -26.64 5.63 -3.63
CA GLU A 347 -28.01 6.17 -3.59
C GLU A 347 -29.04 5.10 -3.29
N ALA A 348 -28.94 3.95 -3.97
CA ALA A 348 -29.89 2.86 -3.82
C ALA A 348 -29.25 1.50 -4.06
N ILE A 349 -29.75 0.49 -3.34
CA ILE A 349 -29.54 -0.92 -3.61
C ILE A 349 -30.94 -1.50 -3.83
N GLY A 350 -31.24 -1.87 -5.06
CA GLY A 350 -32.52 -2.45 -5.47
C GLY A 350 -32.68 -3.89 -4.98
N ALA A 351 -33.93 -4.29 -4.74
CA ALA A 351 -34.26 -5.67 -4.35
C ALA A 351 -34.01 -6.68 -5.48
N ASP A 352 -33.94 -6.19 -6.73
CA ASP A 352 -33.56 -6.91 -7.94
C ASP A 352 -32.03 -7.02 -8.12
N GLY A 353 -31.27 -6.38 -7.24
CA GLY A 353 -29.82 -6.37 -7.28
C GLY A 353 -29.19 -5.26 -8.13
N GLU A 354 -29.92 -4.20 -8.47
CA GLU A 354 -29.30 -2.99 -9.04
C GLU A 354 -28.62 -2.17 -7.93
N LEU A 355 -27.35 -1.77 -8.13
CA LEU A 355 -26.71 -0.76 -7.29
C LEU A 355 -26.62 0.56 -8.07
N VAL A 356 -27.09 1.64 -7.44
CA VAL A 356 -27.11 2.98 -8.01
C VAL A 356 -26.15 3.87 -7.22
N LEU A 357 -25.16 4.43 -7.93
CA LEU A 357 -24.24 5.43 -7.42
C LEU A 357 -24.58 6.80 -8.03
N GLY A 358 -24.66 7.83 -7.20
CA GLY A 358 -24.92 9.21 -7.63
C GLY A 358 -23.69 10.10 -7.51
N ALA A 359 -23.55 11.06 -8.42
CA ALA A 359 -22.41 11.95 -8.48
C ALA A 359 -22.29 12.85 -7.25
N ASN A 360 -21.09 12.95 -6.68
CA ASN A 360 -20.73 13.95 -5.70
C ASN A 360 -20.33 15.24 -6.43
N HIS A 361 -21.27 16.18 -6.60
CA HIS A 361 -21.00 17.45 -7.26
C HIS A 361 -19.98 18.32 -6.52
N ALA A 362 -19.81 18.11 -5.21
CA ALA A 362 -18.84 18.81 -4.37
C ALA A 362 -17.47 18.10 -4.32
N TYR A 363 -17.23 17.09 -5.17
CA TYR A 363 -15.96 16.36 -5.18
C TYR A 363 -14.77 17.30 -5.44
N PHE A 364 -13.77 17.24 -4.57
CA PHE A 364 -12.63 18.18 -4.54
C PHE A 364 -11.76 18.15 -5.81
N ARG A 365 -11.86 17.10 -6.64
CA ARG A 365 -11.16 17.00 -7.94
C ARG A 365 -12.04 17.38 -9.14
N GLY A 366 -13.21 17.96 -8.88
CA GLY A 366 -14.21 18.32 -9.87
C GLY A 366 -15.35 17.31 -9.94
N ALA A 367 -16.56 17.81 -10.15
CA ALA A 367 -17.77 16.99 -10.26
C ALA A 367 -17.61 15.92 -11.35
N PRO A 368 -18.05 14.67 -11.10
CA PRO A 368 -18.14 13.66 -12.14
C PRO A 368 -19.01 14.14 -13.31
N ARG A 369 -18.68 13.67 -14.52
CA ARG A 369 -19.46 14.03 -15.72
C ARG A 369 -20.76 13.25 -15.84
N GLN A 370 -20.79 12.03 -15.31
CA GLN A 370 -21.96 11.18 -15.28
C GLN A 370 -22.69 11.41 -13.96
N GLU A 371 -23.98 11.69 -14.03
CA GLU A 371 -24.82 11.93 -12.86
C GLU A 371 -25.02 10.64 -12.07
N THR A 372 -25.17 9.52 -12.76
CA THR A 372 -25.46 8.22 -12.15
C THR A 372 -24.60 7.12 -12.75
N ILE A 373 -24.15 6.16 -11.92
CA ILE A 373 -23.63 4.87 -12.37
C ILE A 373 -24.55 3.76 -11.83
N ARG A 374 -25.07 2.92 -12.71
CA ARG A 374 -25.94 1.78 -12.37
C ARG A 374 -25.22 0.48 -12.63
N TYR A 375 -24.98 -0.30 -11.58
CA TYR A 375 -24.46 -1.65 -11.69
C TYR A 375 -25.62 -2.65 -11.72
N ARG A 376 -25.67 -3.49 -12.75
CA ARG A 376 -26.69 -4.53 -12.93
C ARG A 376 -26.06 -5.90 -13.04
N ILE A 377 -26.62 -6.89 -12.35
CA ILE A 377 -26.22 -8.28 -12.55
C ILE A 377 -26.64 -8.72 -13.95
N ASN A 378 -25.67 -9.19 -14.72
CA ASN A 378 -25.90 -9.96 -15.93
C ASN A 378 -24.70 -10.91 -16.15
N ASP A 379 -24.84 -12.15 -15.69
CA ASP A 379 -23.81 -13.18 -15.81
C ASP A 379 -23.91 -14.00 -17.11
N VAL A 380 -25.05 -13.93 -17.81
CA VAL A 380 -25.31 -14.65 -19.07
C VAL A 380 -24.73 -13.89 -20.29
N PRO A 381 -23.74 -14.45 -21.01
CA PRO A 381 -23.09 -13.76 -22.13
C PRO A 381 -24.02 -13.33 -23.27
N SER A 382 -24.92 -14.21 -23.72
CA SER A 382 -25.88 -13.90 -24.79
C SER A 382 -26.78 -12.72 -24.45
N ASP A 383 -27.18 -12.62 -23.18
CA ASP A 383 -28.09 -11.59 -22.69
C ASP A 383 -27.35 -10.25 -22.56
N ARG A 384 -26.06 -10.25 -22.20
CA ARG A 384 -25.23 -9.03 -22.25
C ARG A 384 -25.11 -8.48 -23.67
N LEU A 385 -24.84 -9.33 -24.66
CA LEU A 385 -24.74 -8.88 -26.06
C LEU A 385 -26.07 -8.32 -26.60
N LEU A 386 -27.19 -8.94 -26.23
CA LEU A 386 -28.52 -8.41 -26.55
C LEU A 386 -28.79 -7.10 -25.82
N ALA A 387 -28.48 -7.02 -24.53
CA ALA A 387 -28.65 -5.80 -23.73
C ALA A 387 -27.82 -4.64 -24.30
N LEU A 388 -26.58 -4.90 -24.74
CA LEU A 388 -25.72 -3.94 -25.42
C LEU A 388 -26.36 -3.43 -26.71
N LYS A 389 -26.87 -4.34 -27.57
CA LYS A 389 -27.58 -3.97 -28.81
C LYS A 389 -28.82 -3.13 -28.57
N LEU A 390 -29.54 -3.42 -27.50
CA LEU A 390 -30.74 -2.69 -27.10
C LEU A 390 -30.42 -1.38 -26.35
N GLY A 391 -29.13 -1.07 -26.12
CA GLY A 391 -28.70 0.11 -25.37
C GLY A 391 -29.14 0.09 -23.91
N ARG A 392 -29.24 -1.11 -23.30
CA ARG A 392 -29.60 -1.33 -21.90
C ARG A 392 -28.39 -1.43 -20.97
N ILE A 393 -27.19 -1.61 -21.53
CA ILE A 393 -25.90 -1.57 -20.85
C ILE A 393 -24.92 -0.78 -21.72
N ASP A 394 -23.98 -0.08 -21.10
CA ASP A 394 -22.95 0.72 -21.77
C ASP A 394 -21.56 0.10 -21.62
N VAL A 395 -21.27 -0.50 -20.46
CA VAL A 395 -19.96 -1.08 -20.12
C VAL A 395 -20.13 -2.48 -19.54
N PHE A 396 -19.27 -3.41 -19.95
CA PHE A 396 -19.16 -4.74 -19.34
C PHE A 396 -17.77 -5.32 -19.61
N GLN A 397 -17.36 -6.33 -18.84
CA GLN A 397 -16.14 -7.09 -19.10
C GLN A 397 -16.44 -8.29 -20.02
N PRO A 398 -16.05 -8.26 -21.31
CA PRO A 398 -16.35 -9.34 -22.23
C PRO A 398 -15.45 -10.56 -21.98
N ASN A 399 -16.00 -11.75 -22.19
CA ASN A 399 -15.18 -12.94 -22.45
C ASN A 399 -14.67 -12.92 -23.91
N GLY A 400 -13.89 -13.94 -24.29
CA GLY A 400 -13.29 -14.01 -25.61
C GLY A 400 -14.27 -14.16 -26.79
N GLU A 401 -15.39 -14.85 -26.59
CA GLU A 401 -16.45 -14.96 -27.59
C GLU A 401 -17.18 -13.64 -27.80
N GLU A 402 -17.56 -12.97 -26.70
CA GLU A 402 -18.19 -11.65 -26.72
C GLU A 402 -17.26 -10.62 -27.40
N ARG A 403 -15.94 -10.69 -27.15
CA ARG A 403 -14.96 -9.83 -27.81
C ARG A 403 -14.94 -10.05 -29.33
N ARG A 404 -14.85 -11.30 -29.80
CA ARG A 404 -14.89 -11.63 -31.24
C ARG A 404 -16.16 -11.10 -31.89
N TRP A 405 -17.30 -11.25 -31.22
CA TRP A 405 -18.58 -10.75 -31.70
C TRP A 405 -18.61 -9.22 -31.77
N VAL A 406 -18.10 -8.51 -30.75
CA VAL A 406 -18.03 -7.04 -30.75
C VAL A 406 -17.13 -6.55 -31.89
N ALA A 407 -15.98 -7.20 -32.10
CA ALA A 407 -15.07 -6.89 -33.20
C ALA A 407 -15.72 -7.13 -34.58
N ALA A 408 -16.48 -8.21 -34.74
CA ALA A 408 -17.15 -8.54 -36.00
C ALA A 408 -18.34 -7.62 -36.32
N THR A 409 -19.04 -7.14 -35.29
CA THR A 409 -20.27 -6.34 -35.46
C THR A 409 -20.03 -4.84 -35.37
N GLY A 410 -18.93 -4.40 -34.77
CA GLY A 410 -18.68 -2.99 -34.45
C GLY A 410 -19.68 -2.42 -33.44
N ALA A 411 -20.35 -3.28 -32.64
CA ALA A 411 -21.41 -2.87 -31.73
C ALA A 411 -20.92 -2.04 -30.52
N ALA A 412 -19.64 -2.12 -30.18
CA ALA A 412 -19.01 -1.35 -29.11
C ALA A 412 -17.51 -1.19 -29.38
N THR A 413 -16.86 -0.31 -28.63
CA THR A 413 -15.40 -0.19 -28.60
C THR A 413 -14.83 -1.13 -27.55
N VAL A 414 -13.82 -1.92 -27.91
CA VAL A 414 -13.05 -2.72 -26.94
C VAL A 414 -11.87 -1.90 -26.47
N ILE A 415 -11.74 -1.73 -25.16
CA ILE A 415 -10.58 -1.09 -24.52
C ILE A 415 -9.71 -2.20 -23.95
N GLU A 416 -8.43 -2.19 -24.32
CA GLU A 416 -7.43 -3.16 -23.85
C GLU A 416 -6.45 -2.45 -22.91
N ASP A 417 -6.12 -3.10 -21.81
CA ASP A 417 -5.18 -2.60 -20.82
C ASP A 417 -4.39 -3.76 -20.20
N VAL A 418 -3.22 -3.47 -19.64
CA VAL A 418 -2.37 -4.44 -18.95
C VAL A 418 -2.93 -4.66 -17.54
N PRO A 419 -3.44 -5.86 -17.21
CA PRO A 419 -4.01 -6.11 -15.91
C PRO A 419 -2.96 -5.95 -14.80
N ARG A 420 -3.28 -5.17 -13.77
CA ARG A 420 -2.47 -5.05 -12.54
C ARG A 420 -2.69 -6.23 -11.58
N TYR A 421 -2.86 -7.43 -12.13
CA TYR A 421 -2.93 -8.69 -11.39
C TYR A 421 -2.22 -9.80 -12.16
N GLN A 422 -1.75 -10.81 -11.44
CA GLN A 422 -1.04 -11.95 -12.02
C GLN A 422 -1.66 -13.24 -11.48
N SER A 423 -1.68 -14.26 -12.32
CA SER A 423 -2.02 -15.62 -11.92
C SER A 423 -0.74 -16.43 -11.75
N PHE A 424 -0.60 -17.11 -10.61
CA PHE A 424 0.56 -17.95 -10.33
C PHE A 424 0.15 -19.16 -9.50
N VAL A 425 0.95 -20.22 -9.60
CA VAL A 425 0.79 -21.43 -8.79
C VAL A 425 1.63 -21.26 -7.52
N VAL A 426 0.97 -21.29 -6.36
CA VAL A 426 1.65 -21.28 -5.05
C VAL A 426 1.78 -22.71 -4.55
N TRP A 427 3.03 -23.12 -4.34
CA TRP A 427 3.36 -24.43 -3.79
C TRP A 427 3.37 -24.37 -2.27
N ASN A 428 2.51 -25.16 -1.61
CA ASN A 428 2.53 -25.27 -0.15
C ASN A 428 3.76 -26.10 0.29
N LEU A 429 4.78 -25.42 0.82
CA LEU A 429 6.07 -26.02 1.16
C LEU A 429 6.01 -26.99 2.35
N ASP A 430 4.95 -26.95 3.16
CA ASP A 430 4.75 -27.86 4.29
C ASP A 430 4.19 -29.21 3.86
N ARG A 431 3.80 -29.35 2.58
CA ARG A 431 3.21 -30.57 2.04
C ARG A 431 4.16 -31.24 1.06
N PRO A 432 4.63 -32.47 1.36
CA PRO A 432 5.26 -33.30 0.34
C PRO A 432 4.32 -33.50 -0.86
N PRO A 433 4.83 -33.47 -2.10
CA PRO A 433 6.25 -33.38 -2.45
C PRO A 433 6.74 -31.96 -2.75
N PHE A 434 5.92 -30.95 -2.48
CA PHE A 434 6.21 -29.56 -2.81
C PHE A 434 7.28 -28.93 -1.90
N SER A 435 7.67 -29.59 -0.81
CA SER A 435 8.83 -29.22 0.00
C SER A 435 10.14 -29.29 -0.78
N ASP A 436 10.28 -30.24 -1.73
CA ASP A 436 11.49 -30.39 -2.55
C ASP A 436 11.55 -29.36 -3.69
N GLN A 437 12.60 -28.53 -3.68
CA GLN A 437 12.86 -27.53 -4.71
C GLN A 437 13.00 -28.14 -6.11
N LYS A 438 13.62 -29.32 -6.24
CA LYS A 438 13.81 -30.00 -7.53
C LYS A 438 12.48 -30.44 -8.12
N VAL A 439 11.56 -30.92 -7.28
CA VAL A 439 10.20 -31.26 -7.70
C VAL A 439 9.48 -30.01 -8.22
N ARG A 440 9.53 -28.88 -7.50
CA ARG A 440 8.91 -27.62 -7.95
C ARG A 440 9.48 -27.11 -9.27
N GLN A 441 10.81 -27.16 -9.43
CA GLN A 441 11.50 -26.78 -10.66
C GLN A 441 11.06 -27.65 -11.85
N ALA A 442 10.97 -28.97 -11.65
CA ALA A 442 10.52 -29.87 -12.69
C ALA A 442 9.03 -29.69 -13.04
N LEU A 443 8.17 -29.51 -12.05
CA LEU A 443 6.75 -29.23 -12.29
C LEU A 443 6.57 -27.94 -13.09
N GLY A 444 7.32 -26.88 -12.77
CA GLY A 444 7.32 -25.64 -13.56
C GLY A 444 7.73 -25.86 -15.02
N GLY A 445 8.77 -26.67 -15.27
CA GLY A 445 9.23 -26.98 -16.62
C GLY A 445 8.36 -27.97 -17.42
N LEU A 446 7.38 -28.61 -16.77
CA LEU A 446 6.38 -29.45 -17.44
C LEU A 446 5.15 -28.66 -17.90
N LEU A 447 5.00 -27.40 -17.45
CA LEU A 447 3.89 -26.55 -17.85
C LEU A 447 4.17 -25.92 -19.21
N ASP A 448 3.29 -26.18 -20.18
CA ASP A 448 3.27 -25.48 -21.46
C ASP A 448 2.48 -24.18 -21.29
N LEU A 449 3.16 -23.13 -20.83
CA LEU A 449 2.53 -21.83 -20.58
C LEU A 449 1.97 -21.21 -21.85
N ASP A 450 2.60 -21.40 -23.01
CA ASP A 450 2.14 -20.83 -24.28
C ASP A 450 0.79 -21.44 -24.67
N SER A 451 0.65 -22.77 -24.57
CA SER A 451 -0.62 -23.47 -24.82
C SER A 451 -1.70 -23.07 -23.83
N ILE A 452 -1.38 -23.00 -22.53
CA ILE A 452 -2.30 -22.56 -21.48
C ILE A 452 -2.79 -21.13 -21.75
N MET A 453 -1.91 -20.21 -22.13
CA MET A 453 -2.28 -18.81 -22.40
C MET A 453 -3.11 -18.68 -23.68
N ALA A 454 -2.80 -19.46 -24.72
CA ALA A 454 -3.59 -19.50 -25.95
C ALA A 454 -5.04 -19.97 -25.70
N GLU A 455 -5.23 -20.96 -24.81
CA GLU A 455 -6.55 -21.51 -24.49
C GLU A 455 -7.34 -20.64 -23.50
N ILE A 456 -6.71 -20.13 -22.44
CA ILE A 456 -7.41 -19.44 -21.34
C ILE A 456 -7.71 -17.98 -21.66
N ALA A 457 -6.81 -17.29 -22.36
CA ALA A 457 -6.87 -15.83 -22.45
C ALA A 457 -7.27 -15.30 -23.84
N ASP A 458 -7.49 -16.18 -24.82
CA ASP A 458 -7.75 -15.78 -26.22
C ASP A 458 -6.66 -14.80 -26.74
N GLY A 459 -5.42 -14.95 -26.26
CA GLY A 459 -4.29 -14.08 -26.60
C GLY A 459 -4.14 -12.79 -25.76
N HIS A 460 -4.96 -12.56 -24.72
CA HIS A 460 -4.91 -11.37 -23.87
C HIS A 460 -4.25 -11.62 -22.50
N ALA A 461 -3.34 -12.58 -22.46
CA ALA A 461 -2.41 -12.79 -21.35
C ALA A 461 -1.03 -13.04 -21.94
N PHE A 462 0.00 -12.67 -21.19
CA PHE A 462 1.39 -12.92 -21.56
C PHE A 462 2.12 -13.58 -20.37
N PRO A 463 3.12 -14.43 -20.63
CA PRO A 463 3.91 -15.03 -19.57
C PRO A 463 4.69 -13.95 -18.81
N TRP A 464 4.78 -14.12 -17.49
CA TRP A 464 5.53 -13.22 -16.63
C TRP A 464 6.35 -14.00 -15.61
N GLU A 465 7.63 -13.66 -15.50
CA GLU A 465 8.61 -14.43 -14.73
C GLU A 465 9.01 -13.75 -13.41
N GLY A 466 8.49 -12.54 -13.18
CA GLY A 466 8.63 -11.83 -11.91
C GLY A 466 7.50 -12.15 -10.93
N LEU A 467 7.76 -11.98 -9.63
CA LEU A 467 6.71 -12.02 -8.61
C LEU A 467 5.89 -10.70 -8.57
N PHE A 468 6.37 -9.66 -9.22
CA PHE A 468 5.75 -8.33 -9.20
C PHE A 468 5.38 -7.93 -10.61
N PHE A 469 4.23 -7.29 -10.80
CA PHE A 469 3.72 -6.92 -12.12
C PHE A 469 4.74 -6.08 -12.94
N PRO A 470 4.70 -6.14 -14.27
CA PRO A 470 5.58 -5.34 -15.13
C PRO A 470 5.42 -3.85 -14.86
N GLY A 471 6.53 -3.13 -14.74
CA GLY A 471 6.54 -1.68 -14.47
C GLY A 471 6.53 -1.31 -12.97
N SER A 472 6.45 -2.28 -12.06
CA SER A 472 6.69 -2.00 -10.64
C SER A 472 8.11 -1.47 -10.41
N TRP A 473 8.26 -0.42 -9.60
CA TRP A 473 9.55 0.20 -9.27
C TRP A 473 10.54 -0.73 -8.57
N PHE A 474 10.07 -1.84 -7.99
CA PHE A 474 10.87 -2.92 -7.40
C PHE A 474 10.81 -4.24 -8.20
N GLY A 475 10.04 -4.27 -9.29
CA GLY A 475 9.94 -5.41 -10.19
C GLY A 475 11.13 -5.46 -11.13
N LYS A 476 12.19 -6.18 -10.75
CA LYS A 476 13.19 -6.61 -11.75
C LYS A 476 12.68 -7.87 -12.43
N ALA A 477 12.67 -7.88 -13.76
CA ALA A 477 12.52 -9.11 -14.52
C ALA A 477 13.63 -10.07 -14.06
N ALA A 478 13.25 -11.20 -13.48
CA ALA A 478 14.18 -12.29 -13.25
C ALA A 478 14.52 -12.93 -14.60
N PRO A 479 15.74 -13.44 -14.81
CA PRO A 479 16.01 -14.25 -15.99
C PRO A 479 15.08 -15.48 -16.01
N PRO A 480 14.57 -15.88 -17.19
CA PRO A 480 13.78 -17.09 -17.34
C PRO A 480 14.46 -18.29 -16.71
N VAL A 481 13.76 -19.00 -15.82
CA VAL A 481 14.14 -20.37 -15.47
C VAL A 481 13.54 -21.29 -16.53
N THR A 482 14.17 -21.33 -17.71
CA THR A 482 13.73 -22.24 -18.78
C THR A 482 14.19 -23.65 -18.46
N ILE A 483 13.27 -24.45 -17.93
CA ILE A 483 13.43 -25.90 -17.81
C ILE A 483 12.52 -26.51 -18.87
N ASP A 484 13.09 -27.15 -19.88
CA ASP A 484 12.29 -27.88 -20.85
C ASP A 484 11.72 -29.18 -20.25
N ALA A 485 10.70 -29.73 -20.90
CA ALA A 485 10.02 -30.93 -20.43
C ALA A 485 10.95 -32.16 -20.32
N GLY A 486 12.01 -32.24 -21.14
CA GLY A 486 12.99 -33.33 -21.07
C GLY A 486 13.84 -33.22 -19.81
N LYS A 487 14.41 -32.04 -19.57
CA LYS A 487 15.18 -31.73 -18.36
C LYS A 487 14.33 -31.86 -17.10
N ALA A 488 13.07 -31.45 -17.14
CA ALA A 488 12.13 -31.63 -16.02
C ALA A 488 11.93 -33.11 -15.66
N ARG A 489 11.73 -33.99 -16.66
CA ARG A 489 11.61 -35.44 -16.44
C ARG A 489 12.88 -36.03 -15.85
N SER A 490 14.05 -35.59 -16.31
CA SER A 490 15.34 -36.01 -15.73
C SER A 490 15.49 -35.56 -14.28
N ILE A 491 15.06 -34.35 -13.92
CA ILE A 491 15.08 -33.86 -12.54
C ILE A 491 14.16 -34.71 -11.66
N LEU A 492 12.94 -35.01 -12.10
CA LEU A 492 12.00 -35.88 -11.38
C LEU A 492 12.58 -37.28 -11.14
N ALA A 493 13.15 -37.89 -12.18
CA ALA A 493 13.82 -39.19 -12.05
C ALA A 493 14.98 -39.16 -11.04
N SER A 494 15.76 -38.07 -11.00
CA SER A 494 16.87 -37.93 -10.05
C SER A 494 16.44 -37.84 -8.59
N VAL A 495 15.16 -37.53 -8.33
CA VAL A 495 14.56 -37.46 -6.98
C VAL A 495 13.52 -38.55 -6.76
N GLY A 496 13.65 -39.67 -7.48
CA GLY A 496 12.90 -40.90 -7.21
C GLY A 496 11.49 -40.94 -7.81
N TRP A 497 11.15 -40.02 -8.72
CA TRP A 497 9.86 -40.03 -9.39
C TRP A 497 9.90 -40.80 -10.71
N GLU A 498 8.98 -41.74 -10.84
CA GLU A 498 8.80 -42.52 -12.06
C GLU A 498 7.68 -41.93 -12.93
N PRO A 499 7.90 -41.82 -14.26
CA PRO A 499 6.88 -41.32 -15.17
C PRO A 499 5.64 -42.21 -15.16
N PRO A 500 4.46 -41.63 -15.36
CA PRO A 500 3.22 -42.40 -15.39
C PRO A 500 3.24 -43.38 -16.57
N THR A 501 2.77 -44.60 -16.34
CA THR A 501 2.29 -45.45 -17.42
C THR A 501 1.06 -44.78 -18.07
N ALA A 502 0.82 -44.99 -19.37
CA ALA A 502 -0.14 -44.23 -20.15
C ALA A 502 -1.49 -43.97 -19.41
N GLY A 503 -1.75 -42.69 -19.09
CA GLY A 503 -2.95 -42.22 -18.37
C GLY A 503 -2.86 -42.22 -16.82
N GLY A 504 -1.71 -42.60 -16.25
CA GLY A 504 -1.48 -42.73 -14.81
C GLY A 504 -0.91 -41.48 -14.11
N ARG A 505 -0.62 -41.62 -12.81
CA ARG A 505 0.06 -40.60 -11.99
C ARG A 505 1.54 -40.95 -11.86
N TRP A 506 2.41 -39.93 -11.78
CA TRP A 506 3.79 -40.10 -11.35
C TRP A 506 3.81 -40.74 -9.95
N LYS A 507 4.75 -41.67 -9.71
CA LYS A 507 4.92 -42.33 -8.42
C LYS A 507 6.28 -41.96 -7.85
N ASN A 508 6.33 -41.72 -6.55
CA ASN A 508 7.57 -41.55 -5.79
C ASN A 508 7.83 -42.86 -5.03
N ALA A 509 9.06 -43.38 -5.13
CA ALA A 509 9.47 -44.66 -4.57
C ALA A 509 9.47 -44.69 -3.03
#